data_AF-A0A914MIM2-F1
#
_entry.id   AF-A0A914MIM2-F1
#
_cell.length_a   1.000
_cell.length_b   1.000
_cell.length_c   1.000
_cell.angle_alpha   90.00
_cell.angle_beta   90.00
_cell.angle_gamma   90.00
#
_symmetry.space_group_name_H-M   'P 1'
#
loop_
_entity.id
_entity.type
_entity.pdbx_description
1 polymer ?
#
loop_
_entity_poly.entity_id
_entity_poly.type
_entity_poly.pdbx_seq_one_letter_code
_entity_poly.pdbx_strand_id
1 'polypeptide(L)'
;MSSLFKNLLEQNSPHEKGIKNILDKQSLLKYSPRSIEIANGVTKFFKGLSLLLNQKEINIEELEDKLAEICRDNGKMHYQMKVWFQAENWICLENSVIETIIKVNNLEKEKTFFVWQKLMQAVIGWMKQGFAEAEMKSKLN
;
A
#
# COMPACT_ATOMS: atom_id res chain seq x y z
N MET A 1 -6.83 14.71 -1.26
CA MET A 1 -6.61 13.28 -1.52
C MET A 1 -5.12 13.05 -1.49
N SER A 2 -4.61 11.98 -0.90
CA SER A 2 -3.17 11.71 -0.96
C SER A 2 -2.75 11.52 -2.42
N SER A 3 -1.58 12.04 -2.80
CA SER A 3 -1.02 11.88 -4.14
C SER A 3 -0.89 10.40 -4.54
N LEU A 4 -0.66 9.53 -3.56
CA LEU A 4 -0.60 8.08 -3.70
C LEU A 4 -1.90 7.48 -4.25
N PHE A 5 -3.03 7.76 -3.62
CA PHE A 5 -4.29 7.15 -4.03
C PHE A 5 -4.76 7.67 -5.39
N LYS A 6 -4.49 8.95 -5.68
CA LYS A 6 -4.74 9.52 -7.00
C LYS A 6 -3.91 8.81 -8.08
N ASN A 7 -2.62 8.59 -7.84
CA ASN A 7 -1.76 7.86 -8.79
C ASN A 7 -2.25 6.42 -8.99
N LEU A 8 -2.69 5.76 -7.92
CA LEU A 8 -3.24 4.40 -7.99
C LEU A 8 -4.50 4.31 -8.84
N LEU A 9 -5.44 5.26 -8.70
CA LEU A 9 -6.63 5.31 -9.55
C LEU A 9 -6.29 5.65 -11.00
N GLU A 10 -5.38 6.60 -11.24
CA GLU A 10 -4.95 6.97 -12.59
C GLU A 10 -4.27 5.83 -13.35
N GLN A 11 -3.52 4.96 -12.66
CA GLN A 11 -2.86 3.81 -13.28
C GLN A 11 -3.84 2.68 -13.64
N ASN A 12 -4.92 2.51 -12.87
CA ASN A 12 -5.82 1.35 -12.99
C ASN A 12 -7.16 1.65 -13.69
N SER A 13 -7.49 2.93 -13.89
CA SER A 13 -8.68 3.36 -14.63
C SER A 13 -8.31 4.19 -15.87
N PRO A 14 -7.63 3.61 -16.89
CA PRO A 14 -7.18 4.36 -18.06
C PRO A 14 -8.35 4.99 -18.84
N HIS A 15 -9.53 4.37 -18.82
CA HIS A 15 -10.75 4.89 -19.45
C HIS A 15 -11.32 6.13 -18.74
N GLU A 16 -11.01 6.33 -17.46
CA GLU A 16 -11.47 7.46 -16.65
C GLU A 16 -10.54 8.68 -16.79
N LYS A 17 -9.36 8.53 -17.41
CA LYS A 17 -8.40 9.63 -17.67
C LYS A 17 -8.98 10.76 -18.53
N GLY A 18 -9.99 10.45 -19.36
CA GLY A 18 -10.70 11.43 -20.17
C GLY A 18 -11.74 12.26 -19.40
N ILE A 19 -12.10 11.84 -18.18
CA ILE A 19 -13.15 12.48 -17.38
C ILE A 19 -12.48 13.44 -16.39
N LYS A 20 -12.50 14.74 -16.70
CA LYS A 20 -12.05 15.79 -15.78
C LYS A 20 -12.79 15.68 -14.45
N ASN A 21 -12.04 15.77 -13.35
CA ASN A 21 -12.54 15.89 -11.98
C ASN A 21 -13.16 14.63 -11.34
N ILE A 22 -13.26 13.48 -12.03
CA ILE A 22 -13.88 12.29 -11.39
C ILE A 22 -13.09 11.77 -10.17
N LEU A 23 -11.78 12.06 -10.13
CA LEU A 23 -10.86 11.69 -9.06
C LEU A 23 -10.64 12.79 -8.01
N ASP A 24 -11.39 13.89 -8.06
CA ASP A 24 -11.29 14.92 -7.01
C ASP A 24 -11.97 14.44 -5.71
N LYS A 25 -11.54 15.00 -4.57
CA LYS A 25 -12.02 14.55 -3.25
C LYS A 25 -13.53 14.74 -3.10
N GLN A 26 -14.12 15.82 -3.60
CA GLN A 26 -15.56 16.09 -3.50
C GLN A 26 -16.36 15.13 -4.37
N SER A 27 -15.91 14.89 -5.61
CA SER A 27 -16.52 13.91 -6.50
C SER A 27 -16.47 12.50 -5.93
N LEU A 28 -15.30 12.08 -5.41
CA LEU A 28 -15.17 10.75 -4.80
C LEU A 28 -15.96 10.62 -3.49
N LEU A 29 -16.04 11.66 -2.66
CA LEU A 29 -16.93 11.64 -1.48
C LEU A 29 -18.40 11.45 -1.87
N LYS A 30 -18.83 12.06 -2.97
CA LYS A 30 -20.22 12.02 -3.44
C LYS A 30 -20.58 10.70 -4.12
N TYR A 31 -19.70 10.18 -4.97
CA TYR A 31 -20.01 9.07 -5.87
C TYR A 31 -19.33 7.74 -5.47
N SER A 32 -18.24 7.78 -4.71
CA SER A 32 -17.55 6.57 -4.23
C SER A 32 -16.91 6.79 -2.85
N PRO A 33 -17.72 6.97 -1.79
CA PRO A 33 -17.21 7.18 -0.43
C PRO A 33 -16.31 6.03 0.04
N ARG A 34 -16.58 4.80 -0.42
CA ARG A 34 -15.75 3.63 -0.15
C ARG A 34 -14.32 3.79 -0.69
N SER A 35 -14.14 4.41 -1.85
CA SER A 35 -12.80 4.71 -2.38
C SER A 35 -12.02 5.63 -1.43
N ILE A 36 -12.68 6.57 -0.76
CA ILE A 36 -12.03 7.45 0.23
C ILE A 36 -11.59 6.66 1.47
N GLU A 37 -12.41 5.73 1.96
CA GLU A 37 -12.05 4.86 3.08
C GLU A 37 -10.83 4.00 2.75
N ILE A 38 -10.80 3.41 1.55
CA ILE A 38 -9.66 2.64 1.06
C ILE A 38 -8.41 3.53 0.97
N ALA A 39 -8.53 4.73 0.40
CA ALA A 39 -7.44 5.71 0.32
C ALA A 39 -6.86 6.05 1.68
N ASN A 40 -7.72 6.26 2.68
CA ASN A 40 -7.33 6.56 4.05
C ASN A 40 -6.63 5.37 4.70
N GLY A 41 -7.14 4.15 4.48
CA GLY A 41 -6.51 2.91 4.96
C GLY A 41 -5.09 2.73 4.41
N VAL A 42 -4.94 2.83 3.10
CA VAL A 42 -3.63 2.76 2.41
C VAL A 42 -2.68 3.83 2.94
N THR A 43 -3.14 5.07 3.04
CA THR A 43 -2.31 6.19 3.54
C THR A 43 -1.90 5.97 5.00
N LYS A 44 -2.80 5.47 5.85
CA LYS A 44 -2.52 5.17 7.26
C LYS A 44 -1.47 4.06 7.39
N PHE A 45 -1.58 3.01 6.59
CA PHE A 45 -0.62 1.91 6.56
C PHE A 45 0.79 2.40 6.21
N PHE A 46 0.97 3.09 5.08
CA PHE A 46 2.28 3.61 4.68
C PHE A 46 2.82 4.69 5.62
N LYS A 47 1.95 5.48 6.25
CA LYS A 47 2.38 6.41 7.31
C LYS A 47 2.95 5.65 8.51
N GLY A 48 2.34 4.53 8.91
CA GLY A 48 2.86 3.66 9.97
C GLY A 48 4.25 3.12 9.63
N LEU A 49 4.42 2.58 8.43
CA LEU A 49 5.73 2.09 7.95
C LEU A 49 6.78 3.20 7.96
N SER A 50 6.44 4.38 7.44
CA SER A 50 7.36 5.52 7.38
C SER A 50 7.76 6.02 8.77
N LEU A 51 6.83 6.05 9.74
CA LEU A 51 7.16 6.44 11.11
C LEU A 51 8.14 5.44 11.75
N LEU A 52 7.94 4.15 11.51
CA LEU A 52 8.81 3.10 12.03
C LEU A 52 10.21 3.16 11.40
N LEU A 53 10.30 3.32 10.07
CA LEU A 53 11.56 3.48 9.34
C LEU A 53 12.37 4.73 9.75
N ASN A 54 11.72 5.74 10.33
CA ASN A 54 12.35 6.97 10.78
C ASN A 54 12.77 6.94 12.27
N GLN A 55 12.57 5.82 12.98
CA GLN A 55 13.01 5.69 14.37
C GLN A 55 14.55 5.57 14.44
N LYS A 56 15.18 6.39 15.29
CA LYS A 56 16.65 6.50 15.37
C LYS A 56 17.31 5.51 16.33
N GLU A 57 16.55 4.98 17.29
CA GLU A 57 17.08 4.17 18.40
C GLU A 57 16.77 2.67 18.26
N ILE A 58 16.15 2.28 17.15
CA ILE A 58 15.82 0.89 16.86
C ILE A 58 16.97 0.24 16.07
N ASN A 59 17.37 -0.96 16.49
CA ASN A 59 18.34 -1.74 15.72
C ASN A 59 17.65 -2.37 14.48
N ILE A 60 18.45 -2.84 13.52
CA ILE A 60 17.91 -3.31 12.23
C ILE A 60 17.04 -4.58 12.36
N GLU A 61 17.37 -5.49 13.27
CA GLU A 61 16.64 -6.74 13.49
C GLU A 61 15.26 -6.45 14.09
N GLU A 62 15.22 -5.61 15.14
CA GLU A 62 13.99 -5.18 15.77
C GLU A 62 13.11 -4.37 14.81
N LEU A 63 13.72 -3.56 13.94
CA LEU A 63 13.03 -2.82 12.90
C LEU A 63 12.36 -3.76 11.89
N GLU A 64 13.08 -4.76 11.42
CA GLU A 64 12.56 -5.76 10.49
C GLU A 64 11.40 -6.54 11.11
N ASP A 65 11.54 -7.01 12.36
CA ASP A 65 10.50 -7.74 13.08
C ASP A 65 9.21 -6.92 13.20
N LYS A 66 9.32 -5.64 13.58
CA LYS A 66 8.15 -4.74 13.70
C LYS A 66 7.52 -4.44 12.35
N LEU A 67 8.33 -4.26 11.29
CA LEU A 67 7.80 -4.08 9.93
C LEU A 67 7.04 -5.33 9.47
N ALA A 68 7.62 -6.50 9.70
CA ALA A 68 7.02 -7.79 9.35
C ALA A 68 5.73 -8.03 10.14
N GLU A 69 5.67 -7.70 11.43
CA GLU A 69 4.46 -7.78 12.25
C GLU A 69 3.32 -6.92 11.69
N ILE A 70 3.57 -5.61 11.46
CA ILE A 70 2.57 -4.68 10.91
C ILE A 70 2.06 -5.18 9.55
N CYS A 71 2.96 -5.67 8.69
CA CYS A 71 2.60 -6.19 7.37
C CYS A 71 1.78 -7.48 7.47
N ARG A 72 2.18 -8.43 8.32
CA ARG A 72 1.44 -9.67 8.53
C ARG A 72 0.04 -9.39 9.08
N ASP A 73 -0.10 -8.49 10.04
CA ASP A 73 -1.40 -8.14 10.61
C ASP A 73 -2.32 -7.49 9.58
N ASN A 74 -1.77 -6.63 8.71
CA ASN A 74 -2.52 -6.10 7.57
C ASN A 74 -2.94 -7.23 6.61
N GLY A 75 -2.07 -8.20 6.33
CA GLY A 75 -2.39 -9.40 5.55
C GLY A 75 -3.54 -10.23 6.13
N LYS A 76 -3.49 -10.50 7.44
CA LYS A 76 -4.57 -11.20 8.18
C LYS A 76 -5.90 -10.44 8.07
N MET A 77 -5.87 -9.11 8.22
CA MET A 77 -7.05 -8.27 8.08
C MET A 77 -7.65 -8.37 6.67
N HIS A 78 -6.83 -8.34 5.62
CA HIS A 78 -7.30 -8.51 4.24
C HIS A 78 -8.01 -9.85 4.03
N TYR A 79 -7.50 -10.93 4.63
CA TYR A 79 -8.18 -12.23 4.62
C TYR A 79 -9.55 -12.17 5.32
N GLN A 80 -9.62 -11.61 6.53
CA GLN A 80 -10.86 -11.47 7.30
C GLN A 80 -11.92 -10.64 6.57
N MET A 81 -11.49 -9.61 5.84
CA MET A 81 -12.34 -8.77 5.01
C MET A 81 -12.77 -9.45 3.70
N LYS A 82 -12.36 -10.69 3.44
CA LYS A 82 -12.61 -11.46 2.21
C LYS A 82 -12.14 -10.73 0.95
N VAL A 83 -11.03 -9.99 1.08
CA VAL A 83 -10.38 -9.30 -0.04
C VAL A 83 -9.32 -10.22 -0.61
N TRP A 84 -9.47 -10.64 -1.86
CA TRP A 84 -8.52 -11.53 -2.52
C TRP A 84 -7.15 -10.87 -2.72
N PHE A 85 -6.08 -11.61 -2.42
CA PHE A 85 -4.70 -11.16 -2.59
C PHE A 85 -4.23 -11.43 -4.03
N GLN A 86 -4.73 -10.65 -5.00
CA GLN A 86 -4.31 -10.77 -6.40
C GLN A 86 -2.95 -10.10 -6.64
N ALA A 87 -2.01 -10.81 -7.27
CA ALA A 87 -0.64 -10.35 -7.44
C ALA A 87 -0.56 -9.04 -8.24
N GLU A 88 -1.43 -8.88 -9.22
CA GLU A 88 -1.52 -7.74 -10.12
C GLU A 88 -1.85 -6.45 -9.35
N ASN A 89 -2.75 -6.51 -8.37
CA ASN A 89 -3.14 -5.36 -7.55
C ASN A 89 -1.97 -4.83 -6.71
N TRP A 90 -1.08 -5.73 -6.27
CA TRP A 90 0.09 -5.37 -5.46
C TRP A 90 1.22 -4.79 -6.29
N ILE A 91 1.41 -5.25 -7.53
CA ILE A 91 2.35 -4.66 -8.48
C ILE A 91 1.93 -3.21 -8.79
N CYS A 92 0.64 -2.98 -9.01
CA CYS A 92 0.11 -1.63 -9.21
C CYS A 92 0.32 -0.73 -7.98
N LEU A 93 0.12 -1.27 -6.77
CA LEU A 93 0.39 -0.54 -5.54
C LEU A 93 1.88 -0.20 -5.39
N GLU A 94 2.78 -1.16 -5.63
CA GLU A 94 4.24 -0.96 -5.64
C GLU A 94 4.62 0.22 -6.56
N ASN A 95 4.22 0.15 -7.83
CA ASN A 95 4.52 1.19 -8.81
C ASN A 95 3.95 2.56 -8.40
N SER A 96 2.70 2.59 -7.93
CA SER A 96 2.04 3.81 -7.48
C SER A 96 2.74 4.46 -6.29
N VAL A 97 3.21 3.66 -5.32
CA VAL A 97 3.98 4.14 -4.16
C VAL A 97 5.31 4.73 -4.59
N ILE A 98 6.10 3.97 -5.36
CA ILE A 98 7.45 4.36 -5.78
C ILE A 98 7.39 5.64 -6.62
N GLU A 99 6.49 5.69 -7.61
CA GLU A 99 6.31 6.89 -8.44
C GLU A 99 5.88 8.11 -7.62
N THR A 100 5.00 7.92 -6.64
CA THR A 100 4.56 9.02 -5.78
C THR A 100 5.72 9.58 -4.98
N ILE A 101 6.57 8.72 -4.41
CA ILE A 101 7.76 9.12 -3.65
C ILE A 101 8.73 9.89 -4.53
N ILE A 102 9.02 9.38 -5.74
CA ILE A 102 9.91 10.04 -6.71
C ILE A 102 9.37 11.41 -7.11
N LYS A 103 8.08 11.49 -7.47
CA LYS A 103 7.43 12.74 -7.90
C LYS A 103 7.39 13.79 -6.79
N VAL A 104 7.01 13.41 -5.57
CA VAL A 104 6.84 14.36 -4.45
C VAL A 104 8.18 14.90 -3.95
N ASN A 105 9.23 14.08 -3.96
CA ASN A 105 10.53 14.45 -3.39
C ASN A 105 11.57 14.85 -4.46
N ASN A 106 11.18 14.89 -5.75
CA ASN A 106 12.06 15.20 -6.87
C ASN A 106 13.37 14.38 -6.87
N LEU A 107 13.23 13.07 -6.67
CA LEU A 107 14.36 12.15 -6.49
C LEU A 107 14.84 11.55 -7.82
N GLU A 108 16.10 11.11 -7.83
CA GLU A 108 16.67 10.34 -8.95
C GLU A 108 15.92 9.02 -9.12
N LYS A 109 15.35 8.80 -10.32
CA LYS A 109 14.41 7.70 -10.57
C LYS A 109 15.03 6.33 -10.37
N GLU A 110 16.18 6.04 -10.99
CA GLU A 110 16.73 4.68 -11.03
C GLU A 110 17.09 4.13 -9.65
N LYS A 111 17.90 4.89 -8.88
CA LYS A 111 18.32 4.47 -7.54
C LYS A 111 17.15 4.38 -6.56
N THR A 112 16.27 5.38 -6.58
CA THR A 112 15.08 5.40 -5.73
C THR A 112 14.18 4.22 -6.04
N PHE A 113 13.96 3.92 -7.33
CA PHE A 113 13.13 2.81 -7.74
C PHE A 113 13.67 1.49 -7.21
N PHE A 114 14.97 1.22 -7.37
CA PHE A 114 15.56 -0.04 -6.91
C PHE A 114 15.41 -0.27 -5.40
N VAL A 115 15.74 0.73 -4.59
CA VAL A 115 15.65 0.62 -3.11
C VAL A 115 14.21 0.42 -2.67
N TRP A 116 13.29 1.25 -3.17
CA TRP A 116 11.89 1.17 -2.77
C TRP A 116 11.21 -0.09 -3.31
N GLN A 117 11.60 -0.59 -4.49
CA GLN A 117 11.14 -1.87 -4.99
C GLN A 117 11.51 -3.01 -4.03
N LYS A 118 12.74 -3.06 -3.53
CA LYS A 118 13.15 -4.08 -2.56
C LYS A 118 12.34 -4.02 -1.27
N LEU A 119 12.11 -2.80 -0.74
CA LEU A 119 11.27 -2.62 0.43
C LEU A 119 9.81 -3.06 0.18
N MET A 120 9.25 -2.69 -0.97
CA MET A 120 7.88 -3.06 -1.34
C MET A 120 7.72 -4.58 -1.52
N GLN A 121 8.72 -5.24 -2.11
CA GLN A 121 8.73 -6.70 -2.23
C GLN A 121 8.71 -7.38 -0.84
N ALA A 122 9.48 -6.88 0.12
CA ALA A 122 9.46 -7.37 1.50
C ALA A 122 8.10 -7.16 2.17
N VAL A 123 7.54 -5.93 2.09
CA VAL A 123 6.20 -5.59 2.59
C VAL A 123 5.14 -6.54 2.03
N ILE A 124 5.11 -6.73 0.71
CA ILE A 124 4.16 -7.62 0.04
C ILE A 124 4.37 -9.07 0.49
N GLY A 125 5.62 -9.51 0.66
CA GLY A 125 5.96 -10.83 1.17
C GLY A 125 5.37 -11.10 2.55
N TRP A 126 5.61 -10.20 3.50
CA TRP A 126 5.06 -10.31 4.85
C TRP A 126 3.52 -10.22 4.88
N MET A 127 2.92 -9.37 4.04
CA MET A 127 1.47 -9.33 3.91
C MET A 127 0.89 -10.65 3.39
N LYS A 128 1.52 -11.26 2.36
CA LYS A 128 1.12 -12.59 1.86
C LYS A 128 1.22 -13.65 2.95
N GLN A 129 2.30 -13.62 3.74
CA GLN A 129 2.48 -14.54 4.85
C GLN A 129 1.34 -14.43 5.85
N GLY A 130 1.02 -13.21 6.32
CA GLY A 130 -0.08 -13.01 7.27
C GLY A 130 -1.45 -13.42 6.71
N PHE A 131 -1.69 -13.18 5.43
CA PHE A 131 -2.90 -13.65 4.74
C PHE A 131 -3.01 -15.19 4.78
N ALA A 132 -1.93 -15.88 4.41
CA ALA A 132 -1.88 -17.34 4.38
C ALA A 132 -2.01 -17.96 5.79
N GLU A 133 -1.38 -17.36 6.80
CA GLU A 133 -1.52 -17.76 8.21
C GLU A 133 -2.98 -17.71 8.67
N ALA A 134 -3.70 -16.63 8.33
CA ALA A 134 -5.12 -16.49 8.65
C ALA A 134 -5.99 -17.51 7.91
N GLU A 135 -5.69 -17.76 6.64
CA GLU A 135 -6.39 -18.76 5.84
C GLU A 135 -6.21 -20.17 6.42
N MET A 136 -4.98 -20.58 6.74
CA MET A 136 -4.72 -21.88 7.34
C MET A 136 -5.44 -22.05 8.68
N LYS A 137 -5.38 -21.03 9.55
CA LYS A 137 -6.06 -21.06 10.85
C LYS A 137 -7.58 -21.20 10.71
N SER A 138 -8.18 -20.60 9.68
CA SER A 138 -9.62 -20.72 9.42
C SER A 138 -10.05 -22.12 8.98
N LYS A 139 -9.16 -22.90 8.35
CA LYS A 139 -9.43 -24.27 7.87
C LYS A 139 -9.29 -25.33 8.97
N LEU A 140 -8.63 -24.98 10.07
CA LEU A 140 -8.40 -25.86 11.22
C LEU A 140 -9.49 -25.74 12.31
N ASN A 141 -10.35 -24.71 12.20
CA ASN A 141 -11.49 -24.47 13.08
C ASN A 141 -12.80 -24.84 12.37
#